data_AF-I4C4R4-F1
#
_entry.id   AF-I4C4R4-F1
#
_cell.length_a   1.000
_cell.length_b   1.000
_cell.length_c   1.000
_cell.angle_alpha   90.00
_cell.angle_beta   90.00
_cell.angle_gamma   90.00
#
_symmetry.space_group_name_H-M   'P 1'
#
loop_
_entity.id
_entity.type
_entity.pdbx_description
1 polymer ?
#
loop_
_entity_poly.entity_id
_entity_poly.type
_entity_poly.pdbx_seq_one_letter_code
_entity_poly.pdbx_strand_id
1 'polypeptide(L)'
;MADQDILSGKKILAVDDEEDILAVIEEQLETCNLITARDYHRAKELLEKDVYDLAVLDIMGVRGFELLEIATQRKIPSVILTAHSMTPESFQRAIDKGAVSFLPKDELARLSELIAEILGEVKEGRTHWEKLKVRLGHRFKELWGTMWEEIKFPRDPNISW
;
A
#
# COMPACT_ATOMS: atom_id res chain seq x y z
N MET A 1 -11.16 12.79 13.62
CA MET A 1 -12.58 12.39 13.74
C MET A 1 -13.05 11.78 12.43
N ALA A 2 -13.04 12.49 11.29
CA ALA A 2 -13.45 11.91 9.99
C ALA A 2 -12.63 10.68 9.54
N ASP A 3 -11.31 10.69 9.73
CA ASP A 3 -10.45 9.57 9.31
C ASP A 3 -10.71 8.30 10.13
N GLN A 4 -10.95 8.45 11.45
CA GLN A 4 -11.29 7.30 12.30
C GLN A 4 -12.63 6.67 11.93
N ASP A 5 -13.60 7.46 11.44
CA ASP A 5 -14.87 6.93 10.94
C ASP A 5 -14.68 6.10 9.66
N ILE A 6 -13.72 6.46 8.80
CA ILE A 6 -13.39 5.70 7.57
C ILE A 6 -12.70 4.38 7.92
N LEU A 7 -11.78 4.41 8.89
CA LEU A 7 -10.98 3.27 9.31
C LEU A 7 -11.75 2.26 10.18
N SER A 8 -12.71 2.74 10.97
CA SER A 8 -13.41 1.90 11.95
C SER A 8 -14.04 0.66 11.30
N GLY A 9 -13.65 -0.53 11.79
CA GLY A 9 -14.17 -1.80 11.32
C GLY A 9 -13.66 -2.27 9.96
N LYS A 10 -12.78 -1.51 9.28
CA LYS A 10 -12.14 -1.93 8.03
C LYS A 10 -11.24 -3.13 8.26
N LYS A 11 -11.33 -4.12 7.39
CA LYS A 11 -10.51 -5.32 7.47
C LYS A 11 -9.25 -5.15 6.64
N ILE A 12 -8.11 -5.02 7.32
CA ILE A 12 -6.83 -4.72 6.68
C ILE A 12 -5.87 -5.88 6.91
N LEU A 13 -5.14 -6.27 5.88
CA LEU A 13 -3.99 -7.18 5.99
C LEU A 13 -2.70 -6.36 5.95
N ALA A 14 -1.84 -6.49 6.96
CA ALA A 14 -0.49 -5.92 6.93
C ALA A 14 0.56 -7.04 6.87
N VAL A 15 1.53 -6.91 5.96
CA VAL A 15 2.55 -7.92 5.71
C VAL A 15 3.94 -7.29 5.69
N ASP A 16 4.75 -7.64 6.67
CA ASP A 16 6.11 -7.13 6.86
C ASP A 16 6.89 -8.13 7.73
N ASP A 17 8.15 -8.44 7.39
CA ASP A 17 8.95 -9.38 8.18
C ASP A 17 9.47 -8.77 9.51
N GLU A 18 9.48 -7.45 9.58
CA GLU A 18 9.90 -6.64 10.72
C GLU A 18 8.75 -6.49 11.74
N GLU A 19 8.91 -7.09 12.92
CA GLU A 19 7.88 -7.10 13.97
C GLU A 19 7.60 -5.73 14.58
N ASP A 20 8.62 -4.89 14.68
CA ASP A 20 8.54 -3.51 15.12
C ASP A 20 7.75 -2.65 14.13
N ILE A 21 7.90 -2.88 12.81
CA ILE A 21 7.08 -2.20 11.80
C ILE A 21 5.61 -2.63 11.93
N LEU A 22 5.32 -3.92 12.09
CA LEU A 22 3.95 -4.40 12.31
C LEU A 22 3.33 -3.80 13.57
N ALA A 23 4.09 -3.67 14.67
CA ALA A 23 3.61 -3.06 15.90
C ALA A 23 3.21 -1.58 15.71
N VAL A 24 3.98 -0.82 14.91
CA VAL A 24 3.62 0.57 14.57
C VAL A 24 2.37 0.61 13.67
N ILE A 25 2.24 -0.31 12.72
CA ILE A 25 1.01 -0.41 11.89
C ILE A 25 -0.21 -0.73 12.76
N GLU A 26 -0.07 -1.63 13.74
CA GLU A 26 -1.11 -1.98 14.71
C GLU A 26 -1.54 -0.76 15.54
N GLU A 27 -0.59 0.05 16.02
CA GLU A 27 -0.90 1.30 16.74
C GLU A 27 -1.63 2.30 15.84
N GLN A 28 -1.17 2.48 14.61
CA GLN A 28 -1.78 3.44 13.68
C GLN A 28 -3.18 3.02 13.22
N LEU A 29 -3.45 1.73 13.12
CA LEU A 29 -4.70 1.18 12.61
C LEU A 29 -5.53 0.51 13.70
N GLU A 30 -5.41 0.96 14.96
CA GLU A 30 -6.05 0.37 16.14
C GLU A 30 -7.58 0.21 16.03
N THR A 31 -8.23 1.06 15.22
CA THR A 31 -9.69 1.04 15.01
C THR A 31 -10.13 0.08 13.89
N CYS A 32 -9.17 -0.46 13.13
CA CYS A 32 -9.39 -1.43 12.07
C CYS A 32 -9.41 -2.87 12.62
N ASN A 33 -10.04 -3.77 11.89
CA ASN A 33 -9.87 -5.20 12.06
C ASN A 33 -8.58 -5.63 11.35
N LEU A 34 -7.43 -5.41 12.00
CA LEU A 34 -6.12 -5.68 11.42
C LEU A 34 -5.71 -7.16 11.58
N ILE A 35 -5.24 -7.75 10.48
CA ILE A 35 -4.59 -9.07 10.45
C ILE A 35 -3.15 -8.84 10.00
N THR A 36 -2.18 -9.44 10.69
CA THR A 36 -0.76 -9.33 10.35
C THR A 36 -0.19 -10.66 9.87
N ALA A 37 0.82 -10.59 9.00
CA ALA A 37 1.64 -11.73 8.59
C ALA A 37 3.10 -11.31 8.43
N ARG A 38 4.02 -12.20 8.82
CA ARG A 38 5.47 -11.93 8.82
C ARG A 38 6.24 -12.61 7.69
N ASP A 39 5.55 -13.43 6.92
CA ASP A 39 6.17 -14.22 5.87
C ASP A 39 5.20 -14.40 4.71
N TYR A 40 5.80 -14.67 3.55
CA TYR A 40 5.06 -14.88 2.31
C TYR A 40 4.01 -15.99 2.41
N HIS A 41 4.33 -17.13 3.00
CA HIS A 41 3.45 -18.31 2.95
C HIS A 41 2.17 -18.03 3.72
N ARG A 42 2.30 -17.41 4.90
CA ARG A 42 1.15 -17.00 5.69
C ARG A 42 0.34 -15.90 4.99
N ALA A 43 1.01 -14.88 4.45
CA ALA A 43 0.35 -13.79 3.73
C ALA A 43 -0.42 -14.29 2.49
N LYS A 44 0.19 -15.17 1.70
CA LYS A 44 -0.44 -15.83 0.56
C LYS A 44 -1.68 -16.60 0.96
N GLU A 45 -1.60 -17.41 2.00
CA GLU A 45 -2.75 -18.18 2.51
C GLU A 45 -3.90 -17.25 2.90
N LEU A 46 -3.59 -16.13 3.57
CA LEU A 46 -4.58 -15.13 3.99
C LEU A 46 -5.24 -14.45 2.78
N LEU A 47 -4.46 -13.99 1.80
CA LEU A 47 -4.98 -13.38 0.55
C LEU A 47 -5.85 -14.35 -0.27
N GLU A 48 -5.54 -15.65 -0.25
CA GLU A 48 -6.29 -16.66 -1.00
C GLU A 48 -7.60 -17.07 -0.31
N LYS A 49 -7.66 -17.03 1.02
CA LYS A 49 -8.80 -17.54 1.80
C LYS A 49 -9.80 -16.47 2.23
N ASP A 50 -9.38 -15.22 2.30
CA ASP A 50 -10.18 -14.15 2.89
C ASP A 50 -10.37 -12.95 1.94
N VAL A 51 -11.16 -11.98 2.39
CA VAL A 51 -11.37 -10.68 1.74
C VAL A 51 -10.87 -9.58 2.65
N TYR A 52 -10.34 -8.53 2.05
CA TYR A 52 -9.79 -7.37 2.75
C TYR A 52 -10.26 -6.09 2.07
N ASP A 53 -10.54 -5.06 2.87
CA ASP A 53 -10.77 -3.70 2.37
C ASP A 53 -9.47 -3.10 1.82
N LEU A 54 -8.32 -3.53 2.33
CA LEU A 54 -6.98 -3.13 1.87
C LEU A 54 -5.92 -4.12 2.32
N ALA A 55 -4.87 -4.30 1.52
CA ALA A 55 -3.62 -4.93 1.94
C ALA A 55 -2.47 -3.91 1.96
N VAL A 56 -1.64 -3.94 3.00
CA VAL A 56 -0.40 -3.17 3.14
C VAL A 56 0.76 -4.15 3.09
N LEU A 57 1.61 -4.03 2.07
CA LEU A 57 2.62 -5.05 1.74
C LEU A 57 4.02 -4.43 1.69
N ASP A 58 4.98 -4.95 2.46
CA ASP A 58 6.40 -4.68 2.18
C ASP A 58 6.88 -5.51 0.98
N ILE A 59 7.92 -5.03 0.31
CA ILE A 59 8.54 -5.67 -0.86
C ILE A 59 9.54 -6.75 -0.44
N MET A 60 10.52 -6.40 0.40
CA MET A 60 11.57 -7.33 0.81
C MET A 60 11.12 -8.17 2.00
N GLY A 61 11.82 -9.27 2.27
CA GLY A 61 11.49 -10.22 3.33
C GLY A 61 10.30 -11.12 3.03
N VAL A 62 9.23 -10.55 2.44
CA VAL A 62 7.93 -11.23 2.24
C VAL A 62 7.55 -11.45 0.77
N ARG A 63 8.46 -11.15 -0.17
CA ARG A 63 8.19 -11.23 -1.63
C ARG A 63 6.96 -10.42 -2.04
N GLY A 64 6.91 -9.14 -1.65
CA GLY A 64 5.73 -8.28 -1.78
C GLY A 64 5.17 -8.15 -3.18
N PHE A 65 6.00 -8.20 -4.22
CA PHE A 65 5.48 -8.15 -5.60
C PHE A 65 4.69 -9.39 -6.00
N GLU A 66 5.05 -10.57 -5.48
CA GLU A 66 4.27 -11.79 -5.71
C GLU A 66 2.95 -11.73 -4.93
N LEU A 67 2.97 -11.21 -3.69
CA LEU A 67 1.77 -10.98 -2.89
C LEU A 67 0.83 -9.95 -3.55
N LEU A 68 1.39 -8.88 -4.12
CA LEU A 68 0.64 -7.87 -4.86
C LEU A 68 -0.07 -8.49 -6.07
N GLU A 69 0.60 -9.34 -6.85
CA GLU A 69 -0.05 -10.05 -7.96
C GLU A 69 -1.24 -10.89 -7.50
N ILE A 70 -1.07 -11.63 -6.39
CA ILE A 70 -2.15 -12.44 -5.80
C ILE A 70 -3.30 -11.53 -5.35
N ALA A 71 -3.00 -10.45 -4.63
CA ALA A 71 -4.00 -9.51 -4.17
C ALA A 71 -4.78 -8.88 -5.32
N THR A 72 -4.10 -8.43 -6.38
CA THR A 72 -4.71 -7.87 -7.59
C THR A 72 -5.59 -8.91 -8.30
N GLN A 73 -5.15 -10.15 -8.46
CA GLN A 73 -5.97 -11.23 -9.03
C GLN A 73 -7.23 -11.51 -8.20
N ARG A 74 -7.14 -11.33 -6.88
CA ARG A 74 -8.23 -11.46 -5.92
C ARG A 74 -9.07 -10.19 -5.77
N LYS A 75 -8.77 -9.14 -6.55
CA LYS A 75 -9.40 -7.82 -6.51
C LYS A 75 -9.30 -7.15 -5.13
N ILE A 76 -8.19 -7.37 -4.43
CA ILE A 76 -7.89 -6.74 -3.14
C ILE A 76 -6.99 -5.52 -3.41
N PRO A 77 -7.47 -4.30 -3.12
CA PRO A 77 -6.66 -3.10 -3.29
C PRO A 77 -5.46 -3.17 -2.35
N SER A 78 -4.28 -2.84 -2.88
CA SER A 78 -3.02 -3.04 -2.16
C SER A 78 -2.11 -1.83 -2.24
N VAL A 79 -1.55 -1.47 -1.10
CA VAL A 79 -0.53 -0.43 -0.94
C VAL A 79 0.80 -1.10 -0.69
N ILE A 80 1.83 -0.67 -1.40
CA ILE A 80 3.21 -1.02 -1.04
C ILE A 80 3.68 -0.08 0.06
N LEU A 81 4.27 -0.62 1.13
CA LEU A 81 4.90 0.13 2.21
C LEU A 81 6.34 -0.35 2.38
N THR A 82 7.34 0.41 1.94
CA THR A 82 8.73 -0.08 1.93
C THR A 82 9.77 0.98 2.30
N ALA A 83 10.90 0.55 2.86
CA ALA A 83 12.06 1.41 3.11
C ALA A 83 13.18 1.15 2.09
N HIS A 84 13.64 -0.10 1.97
CA HIS A 84 14.86 -0.38 1.22
C HIS A 84 14.66 -0.60 -0.30
N SER A 85 13.42 -0.82 -0.77
CA SER A 85 13.09 -0.98 -2.20
C SER A 85 12.58 0.32 -2.81
N MET A 86 13.11 1.46 -2.35
CA MET A 86 12.73 2.81 -2.76
C MET A 86 13.44 3.22 -4.06
N THR A 87 13.20 2.49 -5.15
CA THR A 87 13.80 2.77 -6.47
C THR A 87 12.73 3.07 -7.52
N PRO A 88 13.06 3.83 -8.59
CA PRO A 88 12.12 4.09 -9.69
C PRO A 88 11.56 2.82 -10.32
N GLU A 89 12.38 1.77 -10.46
CA GLU A 89 11.97 0.49 -11.04
C GLU A 89 10.97 -0.24 -10.15
N SER A 90 11.20 -0.24 -8.83
CA SER A 90 10.28 -0.85 -7.87
C SER A 90 8.96 -0.10 -7.81
N PHE A 91 9.01 1.23 -7.90
CA PHE A 91 7.83 2.09 -7.96
C PHE A 91 7.01 1.85 -9.23
N GLN A 92 7.66 1.85 -10.40
CA GLN A 92 7.01 1.54 -11.68
C GLN A 92 6.41 0.12 -11.67
N ARG A 93 7.15 -0.86 -11.15
CA ARG A 93 6.68 -2.24 -11.05
C ARG A 93 5.45 -2.37 -10.16
N ALA A 94 5.34 -1.60 -9.07
CA ALA A 94 4.15 -1.58 -8.22
C ALA A 94 2.92 -1.04 -8.97
N ILE A 95 3.09 0.05 -9.74
CA ILE A 95 2.04 0.59 -10.62
C ILE A 95 1.59 -0.47 -11.62
N ASP A 96 2.54 -1.07 -12.35
CA ASP A 96 2.27 -2.03 -13.42
C ASP A 96 1.56 -3.29 -12.90
N LYS A 97 1.80 -3.64 -11.63
CA LYS A 97 1.16 -4.79 -10.95
C LYS A 97 -0.18 -4.47 -10.30
N GLY A 98 -0.65 -3.23 -10.41
CA GLY A 98 -1.99 -2.85 -9.95
C GLY A 98 -2.07 -2.42 -8.50
N ALA A 99 -0.95 -2.01 -7.88
CA ALA A 99 -1.01 -1.33 -6.59
C ALA A 99 -1.84 -0.03 -6.70
N VAL A 100 -2.58 0.29 -5.64
CA VAL A 100 -3.35 1.54 -5.57
C VAL A 100 -2.51 2.70 -5.03
N SER A 101 -1.40 2.41 -4.34
CA SER A 101 -0.47 3.40 -3.80
C SER A 101 0.90 2.78 -3.48
N PHE A 102 1.90 3.62 -3.23
CA PHE A 102 3.25 3.24 -2.81
C PHE A 102 3.76 4.24 -1.78
N LEU A 103 3.93 3.80 -0.54
CA LEU A 103 4.32 4.63 0.61
C LEU A 103 5.72 4.24 1.10
N PRO A 104 6.57 5.20 1.42
CA PRO A 104 7.81 4.94 2.13
C PRO A 104 7.56 4.72 3.63
N LYS A 105 8.31 3.84 4.29
CA LYS A 105 8.12 3.50 5.72
C LYS A 105 8.29 4.70 6.68
N ASP A 106 8.91 5.80 6.26
CA ASP A 106 8.98 7.02 7.10
C ASP A 106 7.63 7.77 7.20
N GLU A 107 6.64 7.42 6.38
CA GLU A 107 5.26 7.89 6.53
C GLU A 107 4.45 7.10 7.57
N LEU A 108 5.05 6.12 8.26
CA LEU A 108 4.38 5.29 9.27
C LEU A 108 3.67 6.13 10.34
N ALA A 109 4.26 7.24 10.78
CA ALA A 109 3.67 8.12 11.79
C ALA A 109 2.34 8.78 11.35
N ARG A 110 2.02 8.75 10.06
CA ARG A 110 0.78 9.29 9.48
C ARG A 110 0.01 8.21 8.71
N LEU A 111 0.30 6.94 8.97
CA LEU A 111 -0.26 5.83 8.19
C LEU A 111 -1.79 5.81 8.26
N SER A 112 -2.37 6.09 9.44
CA SER A 112 -3.83 6.18 9.61
C SER A 112 -4.49 7.16 8.64
N GLU A 113 -3.96 8.39 8.55
CA GLU A 113 -4.42 9.44 7.63
C GLU A 113 -4.32 8.98 6.16
N LEU A 114 -3.17 8.41 5.79
CA LEU A 114 -2.91 7.97 4.42
C LEU A 114 -3.80 6.79 4.01
N ILE A 115 -4.01 5.84 4.90
CA ILE A 115 -4.85 4.67 4.65
C ILE A 115 -6.33 5.09 4.56
N ALA A 116 -6.79 6.03 5.38
CA ALA A 116 -8.13 6.60 5.27
C ALA A 116 -8.32 7.31 3.91
N GLU A 117 -7.32 8.10 3.48
CA GLU A 117 -7.32 8.77 2.19
C GLU A 117 -7.36 7.78 1.01
N ILE A 118 -6.54 6.72 1.08
CA ILE A 118 -6.50 5.64 0.07
C ILE A 118 -7.84 4.90 0.00
N LEU A 119 -8.40 4.51 1.14
CA LEU A 119 -9.69 3.83 1.21
C LEU A 119 -10.83 4.69 0.64
N GLY A 120 -10.76 6.01 0.81
CA GLY A 120 -11.68 6.96 0.19
C GLY A 120 -11.63 6.90 -1.34
N GLU A 121 -10.44 6.94 -1.94
CA GLU A 121 -10.28 6.82 -3.40
C GLU A 121 -10.73 5.45 -3.91
N VAL A 122 -10.34 4.38 -3.22
CA VAL A 122 -10.69 2.99 -3.58
C VAL A 122 -12.20 2.79 -3.55
N LYS A 123 -12.91 3.37 -2.57
CA LYS A 123 -14.37 3.32 -2.48
C LYS A 123 -15.05 3.97 -3.69
N GLU A 124 -14.42 4.98 -4.28
CA GLU A 124 -14.89 5.64 -5.50
C GLU A 124 -14.36 4.95 -6.78
N GLY A 125 -13.71 3.80 -6.65
CA GLY A 125 -13.17 3.02 -7.76
C GLY A 125 -11.86 3.56 -8.32
N ARG A 126 -11.15 4.42 -7.58
CA ARG A 126 -9.91 5.07 -8.02
C ARG A 126 -8.68 4.62 -7.23
N THR A 127 -7.52 4.81 -7.86
CA THR A 127 -6.20 4.69 -7.27
C THR A 127 -5.79 5.99 -6.56
N HIS A 128 -4.83 5.90 -5.64
CA HIS A 128 -4.35 7.03 -4.85
C HIS A 128 -3.23 7.83 -5.54
N TRP A 129 -2.80 7.44 -6.75
CA TRP A 129 -1.61 7.98 -7.41
C TRP A 129 -1.59 9.50 -7.59
N GLU A 130 -2.75 10.12 -7.85
CA GLU A 130 -2.83 11.59 -8.02
C GLU A 130 -2.50 12.33 -6.73
N LYS A 131 -3.08 11.90 -5.61
CA LYS A 131 -2.83 12.45 -4.28
C LYS A 131 -1.40 12.17 -3.82
N LEU A 132 -0.90 10.97 -4.07
CA LEU A 132 0.49 10.61 -3.80
C LEU A 132 1.48 11.52 -4.53
N LYS A 133 1.26 11.82 -5.82
CA LYS A 133 2.12 12.74 -6.58
C LYS A 133 2.17 14.14 -5.96
N VAL A 134 1.03 14.66 -5.52
CA VAL A 134 0.98 15.98 -4.86
C VAL A 134 1.73 15.95 -3.53
N ARG A 135 1.55 14.88 -2.75
CA ARG A 135 2.12 14.76 -1.40
C ARG A 135 3.61 14.45 -1.39
N LEU A 136 4.04 13.46 -2.17
CA LEU A 136 5.40 12.89 -2.13
C LEU A 136 6.20 13.13 -3.40
N GLY A 137 5.62 13.72 -4.45
CA GLY A 137 6.31 13.91 -5.73
C GLY A 137 7.57 14.77 -5.64
N HIS A 138 7.59 15.79 -4.78
CA HIS A 138 8.80 16.58 -4.52
C HIS A 138 9.92 15.69 -3.97
N ARG A 139 9.60 14.89 -2.96
CA ARG A 139 10.54 13.97 -2.32
C ARG A 139 11.06 12.92 -3.30
N PHE A 140 10.19 12.31 -4.10
CA PHE A 140 10.63 11.34 -5.12
C PHE A 140 11.52 12.01 -6.19
N LYS A 141 11.25 13.26 -6.56
CA LYS A 141 12.12 14.04 -7.45
C LYS A 141 13.49 14.33 -6.81
N GLU A 142 13.55 14.60 -5.51
CA GLU A 142 14.83 14.76 -4.80
C GLU A 142 15.61 13.44 -4.73
N LEU A 143 14.92 12.30 -4.50
CA LEU A 143 15.56 10.99 -4.39
C LEU A 143 16.03 10.43 -5.74
N TRP A 144 15.26 10.64 -6.81
CA TRP A 144 15.47 9.95 -8.10
C TRP A 144 15.81 10.89 -9.26
N GLY A 145 15.76 12.21 -9.05
CA GLY A 145 16.10 13.20 -10.06
C GLY A 145 15.22 13.08 -11.31
N THR A 146 15.85 13.01 -12.48
CA THR A 146 15.16 12.93 -13.78
C THR A 146 14.39 11.63 -13.97
N MET A 147 14.76 10.55 -13.28
CA MET A 147 14.06 9.26 -13.39
C MET A 147 12.63 9.33 -12.87
N TRP A 148 12.32 10.28 -11.96
CA TRP A 148 10.95 10.53 -11.53
C TRP A 148 10.05 10.99 -12.69
N GLU A 149 10.60 11.77 -13.62
CA GLU A 149 9.85 12.27 -14.79
C GLU A 149 9.59 11.17 -15.82
N GLU A 150 10.29 10.04 -15.72
CA GLU A 150 10.11 8.85 -16.57
C GLU A 150 9.04 7.89 -16.03
N ILE A 151 8.57 8.06 -14.78
CA ILE A 151 7.54 7.22 -14.18
C ILE A 151 6.21 7.37 -14.95
N LYS A 152 5.69 6.23 -15.39
CA LYS A 152 4.44 6.13 -16.14
C LYS A 152 3.31 5.78 -15.18
N PHE A 153 2.57 6.80 -14.78
CA PHE A 153 1.33 6.63 -14.05
C PHE A 153 0.21 6.11 -14.95
N PRO A 154 -0.80 5.42 -14.38
CA PRO A 154 -2.02 5.08 -15.11
C PRO A 154 -2.67 6.34 -15.67
N ARG A 155 -3.10 6.29 -16.95
CA ARG A 155 -3.81 7.42 -17.58
C ARG A 155 -5.22 7.60 -17.03
N ASP A 156 -5.85 6.50 -16.65
CA ASP A 156 -7.13 6.48 -15.97
C ASP A 156 -6.85 6.21 -14.48
N PRO A 157 -7.29 7.10 -13.57
CA PRO A 157 -7.15 6.84 -12.14
C PRO A 157 -8.00 5.66 -11.66
N ASN A 158 -8.96 5.19 -12.45
CA ASN A 158 -9.83 4.08 -12.08
C ASN A 158 -9.07 2.75 -11.94
N ILE A 159 -9.50 1.96 -10.96
CA ILE A 159 -9.05 0.59 -10.77
C ILE A 159 -9.62 -0.25 -11.92
N SER A 160 -8.74 -0.94 -12.64
CA SER A 160 -9.06 -1.61 -13.91
C SER A 160 -9.10 -3.14 -13.84
N TRP A 161 -8.91 -3.72 -12.66
CA TRP A 161 -8.85 -5.16 -12.42
C TRP A 161 -10.10 -5.74 -11.75
#